data_AF-A0AAV7JBF3-F1
#
_entry.id   AF-A0AAV7JBF3-F1
#
_cell.length_a   1.000
_cell.length_b   1.000
_cell.length_c   1.000
_cell.angle_alpha   90.00
_cell.angle_beta   90.00
_cell.angle_gamma   90.00
#
_symmetry.space_group_name_H-M   'P 1'
#
loop_
_entity.id
_entity.type
_entity.pdbx_description
1 polymer ?
#
loop_
_entity_poly.entity_id
_entity_poly.type
_entity_poly.pdbx_seq_one_letter_code
_entity_poly.pdbx_strand_id
1 'polypeptide(L)'
;MLKNMSRAIFQQDGAPAHTANMTQNWLRSNLKSFWAKGTWPANSPDLSPIENIWSILKDDLDSIGEIKDIKMLENRLKTAWSNISPEEEDSQIIDRNKLRRSRFSVRKELANEAHETINDISAIYFDGRKDQTRVLVEREVGHLHQDTVNEEHYTVLSEPGNQYVAHITPSSGKAKDIARELTDLCRERNLNLMAVGTDGARVNTGIYNGCIRLLELEFTKPLHWFIYQLHANELPLRHLIQIIDRKTSGPNSFKGVIGKELNCDFTCKPIAAYRPLCGKTQLIDCDILKNLNKDQKYLYNISHAVQNGICSSELASMQPGPIHHGRWTTLANRLLRSYILRYIPHLNYPDLSILLSIIMHQFGLESRVT
;
A
#
# COMPACT_ATOMS: atom_id res chain seq x y z
N MET A 1 22.03 16.15 0.81
CA MET A 1 21.30 16.23 2.11
C MET A 1 19.91 15.64 1.93
N LEU A 2 19.55 14.62 2.72
CA LEU A 2 18.26 13.93 2.63
C LEU A 2 17.10 14.90 2.89
N LYS A 3 16.18 15.02 1.93
CA LYS A 3 15.13 16.05 1.88
C LYS A 3 14.06 16.00 2.99
N ASN A 4 14.14 15.08 3.96
CA ASN A 4 13.17 15.02 5.07
C ASN A 4 13.70 14.27 6.30
N MET A 5 14.55 14.91 7.12
CA MET A 5 15.08 14.31 8.37
C MET A 5 14.03 14.06 9.47
N SER A 6 12.80 14.55 9.30
CA SER A 6 11.74 14.37 10.31
C SER A 6 11.29 12.91 10.48
N ARG A 7 11.63 12.01 9.54
CA ARG A 7 11.28 10.59 9.56
C ARG A 7 12.49 9.65 9.58
N ALA A 8 13.71 10.19 9.70
CA ALA A 8 14.92 9.36 9.71
C ALA A 8 15.10 8.71 11.10
N ILE A 9 15.47 7.43 11.10
CA ILE A 9 15.79 6.67 12.31
C ILE A 9 17.24 6.24 12.21
N PHE A 10 18.04 6.55 13.24
CA PHE A 10 19.42 6.07 13.32
C PHE A 10 19.43 4.59 13.73
N GLN A 11 19.90 3.73 12.84
CA GLN A 11 20.04 2.29 13.08
C GLN A 11 21.48 1.97 13.49
N GLN A 12 21.62 1.07 14.45
CA GLN A 12 22.89 0.53 14.95
C GLN A 12 22.66 -0.93 15.38
N ASP A 13 23.73 -1.71 15.42
CA ASP A 13 23.69 -3.11 15.88
C ASP A 13 23.80 -3.20 17.42
N GLY A 14 23.88 -4.44 17.92
CA GLY A 14 23.99 -4.76 19.34
C GLY A 14 25.42 -4.70 19.92
N ALA A 15 26.40 -4.11 19.23
CA ALA A 15 27.80 -4.10 19.72
C ALA A 15 27.92 -3.48 21.14
N PRO A 16 28.87 -3.95 21.98
CA PRO A 16 29.01 -3.44 23.35
C PRO A 16 29.17 -1.91 23.44
N ALA A 17 29.89 -1.30 22.50
CA ALA A 17 30.06 0.15 22.44
C ALA A 17 28.73 0.89 22.15
N HIS A 18 27.88 0.33 21.29
CA HIS A 18 26.57 0.89 20.94
C HIS A 18 25.56 0.72 22.09
N THR A 19 25.65 -0.37 22.84
CA THR A 19 24.74 -0.67 23.96
C THR A 19 25.16 -0.07 25.30
N ALA A 20 26.35 0.54 25.38
CA ALA A 20 26.84 1.23 26.58
C ALA A 20 25.90 2.38 27.01
N ASN A 21 25.73 2.54 28.33
CA ASN A 21 24.82 3.55 28.89
C ASN A 21 25.17 4.97 28.42
N MET A 22 26.46 5.29 28.36
CA MET A 22 26.93 6.59 27.89
C MET A 22 26.50 6.86 26.45
N THR A 23 26.69 5.90 25.55
CA THR A 23 26.28 5.98 24.14
C THR A 23 24.77 6.13 24.00
N GLN A 24 23.99 5.28 24.69
CA GLN A 24 22.52 5.34 24.64
C GLN A 24 21.98 6.67 25.18
N ASN A 25 22.56 7.21 26.25
CA ASN A 25 22.15 8.51 26.81
C ASN A 25 22.48 9.67 25.87
N TRP A 26 23.64 9.62 25.21
CA TRP A 26 23.99 10.60 24.19
C TRP A 26 23.00 10.54 23.02
N LEU A 27 22.69 9.36 22.50
CA LEU A 27 21.74 9.18 21.38
C LEU A 27 20.34 9.70 21.75
N ARG A 28 19.83 9.39 22.96
CA ARG A 28 18.54 9.92 23.45
C ARG A 28 18.51 11.46 23.50
N SER A 29 19.63 12.08 23.84
CA SER A 29 19.71 13.53 24.01
C SER A 29 19.90 14.29 22.70
N ASN A 30 20.47 13.63 21.67
CA ASN A 30 20.92 14.28 20.44
C ASN A 30 20.17 13.85 19.18
N LEU A 31 19.51 12.70 19.18
CA LEU A 31 18.78 12.17 18.02
C LEU A 31 17.28 12.16 18.28
N LYS A 32 16.50 12.55 17.25
CA LYS A 32 15.03 12.50 17.30
C LYS A 32 14.48 11.08 17.33
N SER A 33 15.14 10.14 16.65
CA SER A 33 14.74 8.74 16.61
C SER A 33 15.95 7.85 16.33
N PHE A 34 16.09 6.77 17.09
CA PHE A 34 17.15 5.79 16.94
C PHE A 34 16.71 4.41 17.47
N TRP A 35 17.42 3.36 17.07
CA TRP A 35 17.21 2.02 17.60
C TRP A 35 17.98 1.85 18.92
N ALA A 36 17.21 1.72 20.01
CA ALA A 36 17.75 1.57 21.34
C ALA A 36 18.34 0.17 21.56
N LYS A 37 19.04 0.00 22.68
CA LYS A 37 19.50 -1.33 23.12
C LYS A 37 18.33 -2.33 23.10
N GLY A 38 18.54 -3.46 22.42
CA GLY A 38 17.55 -4.53 22.29
C GLY A 38 16.62 -4.42 21.07
N THR A 39 16.68 -3.31 20.32
CA THR A 39 15.89 -3.17 19.09
C THR A 39 16.46 -3.97 17.91
N TRP A 40 17.79 -4.02 17.77
CA TRP A 40 18.45 -4.83 16.72
C TRP A 40 18.54 -6.30 17.15
N PRO A 41 18.12 -7.26 16.30
CA PRO A 41 18.25 -8.68 16.61
C PRO A 41 19.73 -9.12 16.62
N ALA A 42 20.12 -9.92 17.60
CA ALA A 42 21.49 -10.41 17.71
C ALA A 42 21.89 -11.26 16.49
N ASN A 43 23.19 -11.27 16.15
CA ASN A 43 23.75 -12.07 15.04
C ASN A 43 23.04 -11.90 13.69
N SER A 44 22.51 -10.71 13.41
CA SER A 44 21.74 -10.43 12.19
C SER A 44 22.44 -9.41 11.27
N PRO A 45 23.70 -9.65 10.85
CA PRO A 45 24.39 -8.73 9.93
C PRO A 45 23.69 -8.67 8.58
N ASP A 46 22.97 -9.73 8.20
CA ASP A 46 22.17 -9.78 6.98
C ASP A 46 21.05 -8.73 6.94
N LEU A 47 20.58 -8.26 8.09
CA LEU A 47 19.56 -7.21 8.12
C LEU A 47 20.16 -5.80 7.94
N SER A 48 21.47 -5.65 8.10
CA SER A 48 22.14 -4.35 8.14
C SER A 48 22.49 -3.87 6.72
N PRO A 49 21.90 -2.75 6.23
CA PRO A 49 22.17 -2.24 4.89
C PRO A 49 23.65 -1.87 4.69
N ILE A 50 24.37 -1.54 5.77
CA ILE A 50 25.78 -1.20 5.71
C ILE A 50 26.65 -2.37 5.23
N GLU A 51 26.24 -3.62 5.46
CA GLU A 51 26.97 -4.81 4.98
C GLU A 51 26.97 -4.89 3.45
N ASN A 52 25.89 -4.44 2.81
CA ASN A 52 25.83 -4.37 1.36
C ASN A 52 26.75 -3.26 0.83
N ILE A 53 26.83 -2.12 1.53
CA ILE A 53 27.80 -1.05 1.22
C ILE A 53 29.23 -1.56 1.37
N TRP A 54 29.53 -2.29 2.45
CA TRP A 54 30.85 -2.91 2.64
C TRP A 54 31.20 -3.89 1.52
N SER A 55 30.23 -4.67 1.03
CA SER A 55 30.43 -5.56 -0.13
C SER A 55 30.83 -4.76 -1.37
N ILE A 56 30.10 -3.68 -1.70
CA ILE A 56 30.40 -2.83 -2.88
C ILE A 56 31.80 -2.23 -2.78
N LEU A 57 32.15 -1.70 -1.60
CA LEU A 57 33.48 -1.12 -1.36
C LEU A 57 34.57 -2.19 -1.48
N LYS A 58 34.31 -3.41 -1.00
CA LYS A 58 35.27 -4.51 -1.06
C LYS A 58 35.46 -5.00 -2.50
N ASP A 59 34.38 -5.15 -3.27
CA ASP A 59 34.46 -5.58 -4.67
C ASP A 59 35.26 -4.56 -5.51
N ASP A 60 35.08 -3.26 -5.24
CA ASP A 60 35.84 -2.18 -5.88
C ASP A 60 37.33 -2.20 -5.49
N LEU A 61 37.65 -2.56 -4.25
CA LEU A 61 39.04 -2.77 -3.79
C LEU A 61 39.67 -4.02 -4.40
N ASP A 62 38.94 -5.14 -4.46
CA ASP A 62 39.43 -6.40 -5.01
C ASP A 62 39.70 -6.27 -6.53
N SER A 63 38.98 -5.38 -7.23
CA SER A 63 39.15 -5.13 -8.68
C SER A 63 40.49 -4.51 -9.09
N ILE A 64 41.22 -3.85 -8.16
CA ILE A 64 42.45 -3.12 -8.47
C ILE A 64 43.74 -3.88 -8.12
N GLY A 65 43.63 -5.08 -7.56
CA GLY A 65 44.78 -5.90 -7.16
C GLY A 65 45.41 -5.45 -5.83
N GLU A 66 46.72 -5.67 -5.68
CA GLU A 66 47.42 -5.47 -4.40
C GLU A 66 47.51 -4.00 -3.97
N ILE A 67 47.09 -3.72 -2.73
CA ILE A 67 47.15 -2.40 -2.10
C ILE A 67 48.51 -2.22 -1.44
N LYS A 68 49.29 -1.24 -1.91
CA LYS A 68 50.71 -1.09 -1.54
C LYS A 68 50.96 -0.19 -0.34
N ASP A 69 50.05 0.75 -0.08
CA ASP A 69 50.15 1.67 1.06
C ASP A 69 48.80 2.21 1.53
N ILE A 70 48.81 2.83 2.71
CA ILE A 70 47.60 3.38 3.37
C ILE A 70 46.97 4.51 2.56
N LYS A 71 47.76 5.34 1.86
CA LYS A 71 47.22 6.46 1.07
C LYS A 71 46.45 5.95 -0.15
N MET A 72 46.97 4.89 -0.79
CA MET A 72 46.30 4.22 -1.89
C MET A 72 44.96 3.62 -1.43
N LEU A 73 44.94 2.93 -0.28
CA LEU A 73 43.70 2.41 0.32
C LEU A 73 42.69 3.53 0.58
N GLU A 74 43.12 4.60 1.25
CA GLU A 74 42.26 5.72 1.63
C GLU A 74 41.66 6.41 0.40
N ASN A 75 42.49 6.72 -0.60
CA ASN A 75 42.04 7.35 -1.84
C ASN A 75 41.06 6.46 -2.62
N ARG A 76 41.30 5.16 -2.64
CA ARG A 76 40.40 4.21 -3.32
C ARG A 76 39.06 4.11 -2.61
N LEU A 77 39.04 3.92 -1.29
CA LEU A 77 37.81 3.90 -0.50
C LEU A 77 36.99 5.18 -0.67
N LYS A 78 37.63 6.36 -0.67
CA LYS A 78 36.95 7.64 -0.92
C LYS A 78 36.35 7.71 -2.33
N THR A 79 37.07 7.19 -3.33
CA THR A 79 36.61 7.16 -4.72
C THR A 79 35.43 6.20 -4.87
N ALA A 80 35.57 4.97 -4.36
CA ALA A 80 34.53 3.95 -4.34
C ALA A 80 33.25 4.48 -3.68
N TRP A 81 33.39 5.08 -2.49
CA TRP A 81 32.28 5.69 -1.77
C TRP A 81 31.59 6.81 -2.55
N SER A 82 32.36 7.67 -3.23
CA SER A 82 31.81 8.78 -4.02
C SER A 82 31.09 8.31 -5.30
N ASN A 83 31.42 7.11 -5.78
CA ASN A 83 30.80 6.51 -6.96
C ASN A 83 29.49 5.77 -6.65
N ILE A 84 29.17 5.54 -5.37
CA ILE A 84 27.87 4.99 -4.95
C ILE A 84 26.79 6.06 -5.23
N SER A 85 25.99 5.86 -6.29
CA SER A 85 25.00 6.83 -6.77
C SER A 85 23.68 6.76 -5.99
N PRO A 86 23.15 7.88 -5.46
CA PRO A 86 21.88 7.89 -4.71
C PRO A 86 20.63 7.54 -5.54
N GLU A 87 20.70 7.52 -6.87
CA GLU A 87 19.52 7.47 -7.75
C GLU A 87 19.21 6.09 -8.34
N GLU A 88 20.10 5.09 -8.19
CA GLU A 88 19.91 3.73 -8.77
C GLU A 88 19.56 2.64 -7.73
N GLU A 89 19.47 2.96 -6.44
CA GLU A 89 19.84 2.02 -5.37
C GLU A 89 18.78 1.56 -4.36
N ASP A 90 17.48 1.80 -4.56
CA ASP A 90 16.47 1.16 -3.68
C ASP A 90 16.49 -0.38 -3.75
N SER A 91 17.10 -0.96 -4.81
CA SER A 91 17.09 -2.41 -5.07
C SER A 91 18.41 -3.14 -4.79
N GLN A 92 19.55 -2.44 -4.73
CA GLN A 92 20.88 -3.04 -4.53
C GLN A 92 21.34 -2.98 -3.07
N ILE A 93 21.06 -1.89 -2.35
CA ILE A 93 21.46 -1.73 -0.95
C ILE A 93 20.60 -2.56 0.00
N ILE A 94 19.36 -2.89 -0.38
CA ILE A 94 18.47 -3.72 0.43
C ILE A 94 18.18 -5.02 -0.30
N ASP A 95 18.86 -6.09 0.10
CA ASP A 95 18.65 -7.42 -0.47
C ASP A 95 17.22 -7.88 -0.16
N ARG A 96 16.42 -8.08 -1.21
CA ARG A 96 15.02 -8.52 -1.11
C ARG A 96 14.88 -9.88 -0.44
N ASN A 97 15.84 -10.79 -0.59
CA ASN A 97 15.85 -12.08 0.10
C ASN A 97 16.13 -11.91 1.59
N LYS A 98 16.97 -10.95 1.98
CA LYS A 98 17.22 -10.60 3.39
C LYS A 98 15.97 -9.97 4.02
N LEU A 99 15.31 -9.03 3.34
CA LEU A 99 14.00 -8.51 3.77
C LEU A 99 12.95 -9.61 3.90
N ARG A 100 12.88 -10.55 2.95
CA ARG A 100 11.92 -11.66 2.99
C ARG A 100 12.14 -12.55 4.20
N ARG A 101 13.40 -12.91 4.50
CA ARG A 101 13.76 -13.70 5.69
C ARG A 101 13.44 -12.96 6.98
N SER A 102 13.80 -11.68 7.07
CA SER A 102 13.47 -10.83 8.22
C SER A 102 11.96 -10.77 8.48
N ARG A 103 11.18 -10.48 7.43
CA ARG A 103 9.72 -10.48 7.50
C ARG A 103 9.18 -11.83 7.95
N PHE A 104 9.75 -12.93 7.48
CA PHE A 104 9.35 -14.27 7.91
C PHE A 104 9.64 -14.50 9.40
N SER A 105 10.84 -14.14 9.88
CA SER A 105 11.18 -14.27 11.31
C SER A 105 10.28 -13.40 12.20
N VAL A 106 10.13 -12.11 11.87
CA VAL A 106 9.26 -11.19 12.62
C VAL A 106 7.79 -11.66 12.58
N ARG A 107 7.30 -12.13 11.43
CA ARG A 107 5.95 -12.71 11.32
C ARG A 107 5.77 -13.93 12.20
N LYS A 108 6.80 -14.79 12.29
CA LYS A 108 6.76 -15.99 13.14
C LYS A 108 6.75 -15.62 14.62
N GLU A 109 7.57 -14.65 15.03
CA GLU A 109 7.57 -14.10 16.39
C GLU A 109 6.22 -13.48 16.74
N LEU A 110 5.70 -12.58 15.91
CA LEU A 110 4.37 -11.97 16.12
C LEU A 110 3.25 -13.01 16.17
N ALA A 111 3.29 -14.03 15.32
CA ALA A 111 2.31 -15.11 15.32
C ALA A 111 2.35 -15.95 16.60
N ASN A 112 3.53 -16.11 17.20
CA ASN A 112 3.74 -16.83 18.46
C ASN A 112 3.31 -15.97 19.65
N GLU A 113 3.70 -14.69 19.69
CA GLU A 113 3.24 -13.74 20.71
C GLU A 113 1.71 -13.62 20.72
N ALA A 114 1.10 -13.55 19.54
CA ALA A 114 -0.34 -13.58 19.38
C ALA A 114 -0.92 -14.91 19.91
N HIS A 115 -0.29 -16.06 19.62
CA HIS A 115 -0.75 -17.35 20.15
C HIS A 115 -0.77 -17.41 21.69
N GLU A 116 0.17 -16.75 22.35
CA GLU A 116 0.24 -16.69 23.82
C GLU A 116 -0.76 -15.69 24.46
N THR A 117 -1.23 -14.70 23.70
CA THR A 117 -2.09 -13.61 24.21
C THR A 117 -3.54 -13.66 23.73
N ILE A 118 -3.84 -14.44 22.68
CA ILE A 118 -5.16 -14.56 22.12
C ILE A 118 -6.02 -15.51 22.96
N ASN A 119 -6.80 -14.93 23.87
CA ASN A 119 -8.08 -15.51 24.24
C ASN A 119 -9.14 -14.53 23.70
N ASP A 120 -10.07 -15.04 22.89
CA ASP A 120 -11.28 -14.33 22.41
C ASP A 120 -11.22 -13.61 21.04
N ILE A 121 -10.59 -14.23 20.01
CA ILE A 121 -10.82 -13.78 18.62
C ILE A 121 -12.26 -14.10 18.20
N SER A 122 -13.01 -13.04 17.93
CA SER A 122 -14.39 -13.12 17.43
C SER A 122 -14.46 -13.05 15.90
N ALA A 123 -13.47 -12.47 15.24
CA ALA A 123 -13.48 -12.29 13.81
C ALA A 123 -12.08 -12.23 13.20
N ILE A 124 -11.98 -12.50 11.91
CA ILE A 124 -10.74 -12.34 11.15
C ILE A 124 -10.93 -11.38 9.98
N TYR A 125 -9.91 -10.59 9.70
CA TYR A 125 -9.81 -9.79 8.49
C TYR A 125 -8.70 -10.36 7.61
N PHE A 126 -8.94 -10.50 6.31
CA PHE A 126 -7.90 -10.97 5.39
C PHE A 126 -7.83 -10.16 4.10
N ASP A 127 -6.61 -9.92 3.65
CA ASP A 127 -6.31 -9.24 2.39
C ASP A 127 -5.19 -9.95 1.64
N GLY A 128 -5.30 -9.97 0.31
CA GLY A 128 -4.49 -10.78 -0.59
C GLY A 128 -3.64 -9.95 -1.55
N ARG A 129 -2.43 -10.43 -1.82
CA ARG A 129 -1.52 -9.88 -2.83
C ARG A 129 -0.92 -11.00 -3.66
N LYS A 130 -0.76 -10.72 -4.95
CA LYS A 130 0.00 -11.57 -5.87
C LYS A 130 1.42 -11.03 -5.98
N ASP A 131 2.40 -11.87 -5.66
CA ASP A 131 3.80 -11.55 -5.84
C ASP A 131 4.43 -12.45 -6.91
N GLN A 132 5.39 -11.90 -7.64
CA GLN A 132 6.17 -12.62 -8.62
C GLN A 132 7.48 -13.05 -7.98
N THR A 133 7.63 -14.36 -7.80
CA THR A 133 8.81 -14.97 -7.20
C THR A 133 9.65 -15.61 -8.31
N ARG A 134 10.93 -15.23 -8.37
CA ARG A 134 11.90 -15.89 -9.25
C ARG A 134 12.27 -17.24 -8.66
N VAL A 135 12.07 -18.29 -9.42
CA VAL A 135 12.42 -19.67 -9.05
C VAL A 135 13.42 -20.23 -10.05
N LEU A 136 14.22 -21.20 -9.60
CA LEU A 136 15.07 -21.97 -10.48
C LEU A 136 14.36 -23.28 -10.82
N VAL A 137 14.09 -23.50 -12.10
CA VAL A 137 13.41 -24.70 -12.59
C VAL A 137 14.40 -25.49 -13.44
N GLU A 138 14.57 -26.76 -13.14
CA GLU A 138 15.36 -27.68 -13.94
C GLU A 138 14.50 -28.16 -15.12
N ARG A 139 14.77 -27.65 -16.33
CA ARG A 139 14.07 -28.07 -17.56
C ARG A 139 14.85 -29.12 -18.35
N GLU A 140 16.16 -29.14 -18.16
CA GLU A 140 17.09 -30.13 -18.68
C GLU A 140 17.98 -30.61 -17.53
N VAL A 141 18.29 -31.90 -17.50
CA VAL A 141 19.07 -32.51 -16.42
C VAL A 141 20.41 -31.78 -16.27
N GLY A 142 20.65 -31.20 -15.10
CA GLY A 142 21.85 -30.42 -14.77
C GLY A 142 21.78 -28.92 -15.08
N HIS A 143 20.71 -28.42 -15.71
CA HIS A 143 20.59 -27.01 -16.10
C HIS A 143 19.38 -26.32 -15.46
N LEU A 144 19.66 -25.51 -14.43
CA LEU A 144 18.68 -24.66 -13.77
C LEU A 144 18.41 -23.40 -14.60
N HIS A 145 17.14 -23.18 -14.92
CA HIS A 145 16.67 -22.01 -15.64
C HIS A 145 15.93 -21.09 -14.69
N GLN A 146 16.13 -19.78 -14.80
CA GLN A 146 15.32 -18.82 -14.07
C GLN A 146 13.91 -18.75 -14.67
N ASP A 147 12.92 -19.01 -13.85
CA ASP A 147 11.51 -18.85 -14.17
C ASP A 147 10.85 -17.89 -13.16
N THR A 148 9.64 -17.44 -13.47
CA THR A 148 8.85 -16.58 -12.57
C THR A 148 7.53 -17.25 -12.27
N VAL A 149 7.31 -17.57 -10.99
CA VAL A 149 6.04 -18.12 -10.51
C VAL A 149 5.27 -17.02 -9.80
N ASN A 150 3.95 -16.99 -10.06
CA ASN A 150 3.05 -16.11 -9.33
C ASN A 150 2.63 -16.84 -8.04
N GLU A 151 2.91 -16.23 -6.90
CA GLU A 151 2.53 -16.73 -5.59
C GLU A 151 1.44 -15.82 -4.99
N GLU A 152 0.50 -16.46 -4.30
CA GLU A 152 -0.57 -15.76 -3.59
C GLU A 152 -0.19 -15.63 -2.12
N HIS A 153 -0.39 -14.44 -1.57
CA HIS A 153 0.01 -14.12 -0.22
C HIS A 153 -1.12 -13.35 0.48
N TYR A 154 -1.65 -13.93 1.55
CA TYR A 154 -2.73 -13.33 2.31
C TYR A 154 -2.29 -13.07 3.74
N THR A 155 -2.53 -11.85 4.21
CA THR A 155 -2.34 -11.48 5.62
C THR A 155 -3.67 -11.61 6.35
N VAL A 156 -3.66 -12.20 7.54
CA VAL A 156 -4.83 -12.40 8.39
C VAL A 156 -4.63 -11.65 9.71
N LEU A 157 -5.60 -10.81 10.06
CA LEU A 157 -5.66 -10.02 11.29
C LEU A 157 -6.85 -10.46 12.14
N SER A 158 -6.76 -10.27 13.44
CA SER A 158 -7.84 -10.55 14.39
C SER A 158 -8.71 -9.32 14.65
N GLU A 159 -9.95 -9.59 15.06
CA GLU A 159 -10.81 -8.64 15.73
C GLU A 159 -11.52 -9.36 16.92
N PRO A 160 -11.52 -8.78 18.13
CA PRO A 160 -10.98 -7.47 18.49
C PRO A 160 -9.44 -7.40 18.50
N GLY A 161 -8.93 -6.18 18.34
CA GLY A 161 -7.53 -5.85 18.64
C GLY A 161 -6.61 -5.64 17.44
N ASN A 162 -7.07 -5.86 16.21
CA ASN A 162 -6.29 -5.67 14.97
C ASN A 162 -4.91 -6.34 15.02
N GLN A 163 -4.79 -7.48 15.70
CA GLN A 163 -3.50 -8.15 15.88
C GLN A 163 -3.21 -9.05 14.69
N TYR A 164 -1.92 -9.22 14.38
CA TYR A 164 -1.51 -10.14 13.34
C TYR A 164 -1.75 -11.59 13.79
N VAL A 165 -2.55 -12.34 13.02
CA VAL A 165 -2.87 -13.74 13.31
C VAL A 165 -1.94 -14.65 12.52
N ALA A 166 -1.88 -14.46 11.21
CA ALA A 166 -1.13 -15.34 10.32
C ALA A 166 -0.89 -14.72 8.95
N HIS A 167 -0.04 -15.41 8.19
CA HIS A 167 0.15 -15.21 6.77
C HIS A 167 -0.01 -16.56 6.09
N ILE A 168 -0.96 -16.66 5.15
CA ILE A 168 -1.24 -17.88 4.41
C ILE A 168 -0.83 -17.73 2.95
N THR A 169 -0.49 -18.83 2.31
CA THR A 169 -0.05 -18.86 0.91
C THR A 169 -0.84 -19.90 0.12
N PRO A 170 -2.09 -19.58 -0.26
CA PRO A 170 -2.95 -20.51 -0.97
C PRO A 170 -2.35 -20.95 -2.30
N SER A 171 -2.61 -22.18 -2.71
CA SER A 171 -2.13 -22.73 -3.98
C SER A 171 -2.60 -21.96 -5.21
N SER A 172 -3.71 -21.22 -5.09
CA SER A 172 -4.17 -20.28 -6.12
C SER A 172 -5.05 -19.18 -5.53
N GLY A 173 -5.22 -18.08 -6.27
CA GLY A 173 -6.13 -16.99 -5.90
C GLY A 173 -7.61 -17.32 -6.11
N LYS A 174 -7.98 -18.59 -6.15
CA LYS A 174 -9.38 -19.04 -6.20
C LYS A 174 -9.93 -19.10 -4.79
N ALA A 175 -11.19 -18.71 -4.64
CA ALA A 175 -11.91 -18.72 -3.37
C ALA A 175 -11.80 -20.04 -2.60
N LYS A 176 -11.84 -21.18 -3.30
CA LYS A 176 -11.74 -22.52 -2.69
C LYS A 176 -10.39 -22.77 -2.02
N ASP A 177 -9.30 -22.30 -2.60
CA ASP A 177 -7.97 -22.52 -2.04
C ASP A 177 -7.74 -21.56 -0.88
N ILE A 178 -8.17 -20.29 -1.02
CA ILE A 178 -8.12 -19.30 0.07
C ILE A 178 -8.95 -19.77 1.28
N ALA A 179 -10.18 -20.21 1.06
CA ALA A 179 -11.08 -20.66 2.13
C ALA A 179 -10.53 -21.90 2.84
N ARG A 180 -9.87 -22.81 2.12
CA ARG A 180 -9.24 -24.00 2.72
C ARG A 180 -8.16 -23.61 3.72
N GLU A 181 -7.19 -22.80 3.28
CA GLU A 181 -6.10 -22.31 4.12
C GLU A 181 -6.62 -21.54 5.35
N LEU A 182 -7.64 -20.70 5.17
CA LEU A 182 -8.28 -19.98 6.29
C LEU A 182 -9.01 -20.93 7.25
N THR A 183 -9.65 -21.98 6.73
CA THR A 183 -10.32 -22.99 7.56
C THR A 183 -9.31 -23.77 8.39
N ASP A 184 -8.20 -24.19 7.77
CA ASP A 184 -7.13 -24.92 8.45
C ASP A 184 -6.49 -24.05 9.53
N LEU A 185 -6.19 -22.78 9.22
CA LEU A 185 -5.74 -21.80 10.21
C LEU A 185 -6.69 -21.67 11.41
N CYS A 186 -8.01 -21.59 11.15
CA CYS A 186 -9.00 -21.48 12.22
C CYS A 186 -9.07 -22.74 13.07
N ARG A 187 -8.95 -23.94 12.46
CA ARG A 187 -8.93 -25.22 13.18
C ARG A 187 -7.67 -25.37 14.02
N GLU A 188 -6.50 -25.06 13.47
CA GLU A 188 -5.21 -25.12 14.17
C GLU A 188 -5.19 -24.21 15.41
N ARG A 189 -5.81 -23.03 15.31
CA ARG A 189 -5.89 -22.06 16.41
C ARG A 189 -7.17 -22.16 17.23
N ASN A 190 -8.02 -23.16 16.98
CA ASN A 190 -9.31 -23.35 17.66
C ASN A 190 -10.19 -22.07 17.69
N LEU A 191 -10.25 -21.33 16.58
CA LEU A 191 -10.97 -20.06 16.47
C LEU A 191 -12.46 -20.31 16.24
N ASN A 192 -13.30 -19.67 17.06
CA ASN A 192 -14.76 -19.69 16.90
C ASN A 192 -15.27 -18.39 16.26
N LEU A 193 -15.10 -18.26 14.94
CA LEU A 193 -15.42 -17.00 14.24
C LEU A 193 -16.91 -16.65 14.25
N MET A 194 -17.24 -15.42 14.60
CA MET A 194 -18.58 -14.81 14.44
C MET A 194 -18.67 -13.91 13.21
N ALA A 195 -17.54 -13.39 12.73
CA ALA A 195 -17.48 -12.52 11.56
C ALA A 195 -16.19 -12.68 10.75
N VAL A 196 -16.23 -12.23 9.51
CA VAL A 196 -15.09 -12.18 8.59
C VAL A 196 -15.12 -10.87 7.82
N GLY A 197 -13.96 -10.23 7.72
CA GLY A 197 -13.79 -8.99 6.96
C GLY A 197 -12.80 -9.13 5.82
N THR A 198 -13.12 -8.53 4.67
CA THR A 198 -12.27 -8.57 3.47
C THR A 198 -12.81 -7.58 2.43
N ASP A 199 -12.16 -7.50 1.26
CA ASP A 199 -12.62 -6.66 0.16
C ASP A 199 -13.89 -7.20 -0.52
N GLY A 200 -14.58 -6.32 -1.26
CA GLY A 200 -15.79 -6.68 -2.01
C GLY A 200 -15.56 -7.52 -3.26
N ALA A 201 -14.35 -8.05 -3.52
CA ALA A 201 -14.09 -8.79 -4.75
C ALA A 201 -14.95 -10.05 -4.83
N ARG A 202 -15.37 -10.40 -6.06
CA ARG A 202 -16.23 -11.58 -6.32
C ARG A 202 -15.65 -12.89 -5.76
N VAL A 203 -14.32 -13.01 -5.72
CA VAL A 203 -13.64 -14.17 -5.14
C VAL A 203 -13.91 -14.31 -3.64
N ASN A 204 -14.12 -13.20 -2.94
CA ASN A 204 -14.36 -13.17 -1.51
C ASN A 204 -15.86 -13.24 -1.18
N THR A 205 -16.69 -12.50 -1.91
CA THR A 205 -18.12 -12.26 -1.59
C THR A 205 -19.11 -13.00 -2.48
N GLY A 206 -18.64 -13.82 -3.42
CA GLY A 206 -19.52 -14.55 -4.34
C GLY A 206 -20.53 -15.44 -3.62
N ILE A 207 -21.82 -15.35 -4.01
CA ILE A 207 -22.93 -16.03 -3.33
C ILE A 207 -22.86 -17.56 -3.32
N TYR A 208 -22.16 -18.18 -4.28
CA TYR A 208 -22.04 -19.63 -4.40
C TYR A 208 -20.63 -20.13 -4.07
N ASN A 209 -19.61 -19.44 -4.62
CA ASN A 209 -18.21 -19.86 -4.56
C ASN A 209 -17.30 -18.73 -4.04
N GLY A 210 -17.84 -17.81 -3.23
CA GLY A 210 -17.03 -16.80 -2.54
C GLY A 210 -16.32 -17.41 -1.34
N CYS A 211 -15.17 -16.85 -0.98
CA CYS A 211 -14.38 -17.32 0.16
C CYS A 211 -15.20 -17.37 1.44
N ILE A 212 -15.97 -16.31 1.76
CA ILE A 212 -16.78 -16.28 2.98
C ILE A 212 -17.88 -17.33 2.93
N ARG A 213 -18.54 -17.50 1.77
CA ARG A 213 -19.56 -18.54 1.60
C ARG A 213 -19.00 -19.94 1.85
N LEU A 214 -17.78 -20.20 1.37
CA LEU A 214 -17.12 -21.48 1.58
C LEU A 214 -16.74 -21.69 3.05
N LEU A 215 -16.31 -20.64 3.76
CA LEU A 215 -16.09 -20.69 5.22
C LEU A 215 -17.38 -21.00 5.98
N GLU A 216 -18.50 -20.36 5.64
CA GLU A 216 -19.81 -20.64 6.27
C GLU A 216 -20.25 -22.10 6.09
N LEU A 217 -19.99 -22.68 4.91
CA LEU A 217 -20.27 -24.08 4.62
C LEU A 217 -19.37 -25.02 5.44
N GLU A 218 -18.08 -24.72 5.52
CA GLU A 218 -17.10 -25.51 6.30
C GLU A 218 -17.38 -25.45 7.81
N PHE A 219 -17.78 -24.29 8.34
CA PHE A 219 -18.12 -24.12 9.76
C PHE A 219 -19.58 -24.44 10.08
N THR A 220 -20.40 -24.73 9.07
CA THR A 220 -21.85 -24.97 9.21
C THR A 220 -22.59 -23.88 10.00
N LYS A 221 -22.17 -22.62 9.85
CA LYS A 221 -22.78 -21.47 10.51
C LYS A 221 -22.68 -20.21 9.65
N PRO A 222 -23.67 -19.30 9.74
CA PRO A 222 -23.55 -17.99 9.11
C PRO A 222 -22.45 -17.17 9.82
N LEU A 223 -21.78 -16.33 9.05
CA LEU A 223 -20.79 -15.36 9.56
C LEU A 223 -21.33 -13.96 9.29
N HIS A 224 -20.98 -12.99 10.14
CA HIS A 224 -21.18 -11.58 9.81
C HIS A 224 -20.11 -11.12 8.80
N TRP A 225 -20.51 -10.34 7.79
CA TRP A 225 -19.63 -9.95 6.70
C TRP A 225 -19.24 -8.48 6.84
N PHE A 226 -17.96 -8.21 7.13
CA PHE A 226 -17.39 -6.86 7.14
C PHE A 226 -16.72 -6.57 5.80
N ILE A 227 -17.52 -6.17 4.81
CA ILE A 227 -17.04 -6.01 3.44
C ILE A 227 -16.62 -4.57 3.13
N TYR A 228 -15.42 -4.41 2.61
CA TYR A 228 -14.98 -3.13 2.07
C TYR A 228 -15.70 -2.80 0.76
N GLN A 229 -16.66 -1.86 0.83
CA GLN A 229 -17.58 -1.53 -0.26
C GLN A 229 -17.02 -0.54 -1.30
N LEU A 230 -15.79 -0.01 -1.18
CA LEU A 230 -15.32 0.95 -2.19
C LEU A 230 -15.23 0.36 -3.61
N HIS A 231 -15.03 -0.96 -3.75
CA HIS A 231 -15.08 -1.63 -5.06
C HIS A 231 -16.46 -1.60 -5.71
N ALA A 232 -17.54 -1.48 -4.93
CA ALA A 232 -18.90 -1.33 -5.47
C ALA A 232 -19.03 -0.05 -6.32
N ASN A 233 -18.19 0.94 -6.06
CA ASN A 233 -18.18 2.23 -6.74
C ASN A 233 -17.27 2.21 -7.96
N GLU A 234 -16.18 1.44 -7.86
CA GLU A 234 -15.16 1.32 -8.89
C GLU A 234 -15.71 0.69 -10.17
N LEU A 235 -16.45 -0.43 -10.07
CA LEU A 235 -16.89 -1.17 -11.26
C LEU A 235 -17.91 -0.39 -12.12
N PRO A 236 -18.99 0.21 -11.58
CA PRO A 236 -19.91 1.02 -12.37
C PRO A 236 -19.22 2.21 -13.02
N LEU A 237 -18.34 2.91 -12.29
CA LEU A 237 -17.59 4.04 -12.85
C LEU A 237 -16.70 3.59 -13.99
N ARG A 238 -15.98 2.49 -13.81
CA ARG A 238 -15.08 1.96 -14.81
C ARG A 238 -15.84 1.63 -16.10
N HIS A 239 -17.00 0.98 -16.00
CA HIS A 239 -17.84 0.71 -17.17
C HIS A 239 -18.35 1.99 -17.81
N LEU A 240 -18.81 2.95 -17.02
CA LEU A 240 -19.32 4.22 -17.51
C LEU A 240 -18.23 5.02 -18.25
N ILE A 241 -17.03 5.09 -17.68
CA ILE A 241 -15.89 5.74 -18.32
C ILE A 241 -15.47 4.99 -19.60
N GLN A 242 -15.56 3.67 -19.64
CA GLN A 242 -15.28 2.92 -20.86
C GLN A 242 -16.27 3.23 -21.99
N ILE A 243 -17.54 3.51 -21.65
CA ILE A 243 -18.58 3.92 -22.60
C ILE A 243 -18.32 5.36 -23.07
N ILE A 244 -18.06 6.27 -22.14
CA ILE A 244 -17.95 7.71 -22.39
C ILE A 244 -16.60 8.11 -22.99
N ASP A 245 -15.50 7.59 -22.45
CA ASP A 245 -14.12 7.99 -22.76
C ASP A 245 -13.32 6.86 -23.44
N ARG A 246 -14.01 5.80 -23.90
CA ARG A 246 -13.47 4.61 -24.57
C ARG A 246 -12.67 3.69 -23.65
N LYS A 247 -12.39 2.47 -24.15
CA LYS A 247 -11.56 1.48 -23.46
C LYS A 247 -10.16 2.03 -23.17
N THR A 248 -9.71 1.84 -21.94
CA THR A 248 -8.38 2.20 -21.45
C THR A 248 -7.28 1.36 -22.09
N SER A 249 -6.08 1.89 -22.24
CA SER A 249 -4.89 1.18 -22.77
C SER A 249 -4.05 0.48 -21.70
N GLY A 250 -4.28 0.78 -20.41
CA GLY A 250 -3.56 0.21 -19.27
C GLY A 250 -4.03 0.86 -17.97
N PRO A 251 -3.60 0.39 -16.78
CA PRO A 251 -4.09 0.80 -15.45
C PRO A 251 -3.98 2.32 -15.18
N ASN A 252 -3.07 3.00 -15.87
CA ASN A 252 -2.77 4.41 -15.68
C ASN A 252 -3.04 5.28 -16.92
N SER A 253 -3.62 4.73 -18.00
CA SER A 253 -3.79 5.45 -19.26
C SER A 253 -5.21 5.35 -19.82
N PHE A 254 -5.72 6.50 -20.27
CA PHE A 254 -7.00 6.65 -20.95
C PHE A 254 -6.78 6.89 -22.45
N LYS A 255 -7.73 6.41 -23.28
CA LYS A 255 -7.69 6.64 -24.73
C LYS A 255 -8.48 7.88 -25.15
N GLY A 256 -9.58 8.18 -24.46
CA GLY A 256 -10.44 9.32 -24.75
C GLY A 256 -9.88 10.64 -24.24
N VAL A 257 -10.59 11.71 -24.60
CA VAL A 257 -10.18 13.09 -24.37
C VAL A 257 -10.29 13.44 -22.88
N ILE A 258 -11.37 13.00 -22.22
CA ILE A 258 -11.63 13.32 -20.82
C ILE A 258 -10.50 12.75 -19.96
N GLY A 259 -10.21 11.45 -20.07
CA GLY A 259 -9.22 10.80 -19.26
C GLY A 259 -7.78 11.25 -19.54
N LYS A 260 -7.46 11.66 -20.78
CA LYS A 260 -6.16 12.28 -21.11
C LYS A 260 -5.98 13.61 -20.39
N GLU A 261 -7.02 14.44 -20.32
CA GLU A 261 -6.98 15.73 -19.60
C GLU A 261 -6.82 15.55 -18.08
N LEU A 262 -7.28 14.44 -17.52
CA LEU A 262 -7.13 14.17 -16.09
C LEU A 262 -5.67 13.96 -15.68
N ASN A 263 -4.78 13.57 -16.60
CA ASN A 263 -3.37 13.31 -16.30
C ASN A 263 -2.53 14.59 -16.39
N CYS A 264 -2.88 15.59 -15.57
CA CYS A 264 -2.15 16.85 -15.50
C CYS A 264 -1.85 17.27 -14.06
N ASP A 265 -1.00 18.28 -13.94
CA ASP A 265 -0.80 19.05 -12.72
C ASP A 265 -1.92 20.09 -12.59
N PHE A 266 -2.66 20.02 -11.48
CA PHE A 266 -3.77 20.90 -11.17
C PHE A 266 -3.35 22.09 -10.30
N THR A 267 -2.15 22.06 -9.70
CA THR A 267 -1.70 23.08 -8.72
C THR A 267 -1.48 24.46 -9.37
N CYS A 268 -1.07 24.47 -10.64
CA CYS A 268 -0.82 25.68 -11.41
C CYS A 268 -2.05 26.16 -12.22
N LYS A 269 -3.22 25.53 -12.05
CA LYS A 269 -4.41 25.84 -12.87
C LYS A 269 -5.41 26.72 -12.12
N PRO A 270 -5.76 27.90 -12.67
CA PRO A 270 -6.70 28.82 -12.02
C PRO A 270 -8.10 28.22 -11.97
N ILE A 271 -8.81 28.44 -10.87
CA ILE A 271 -10.23 28.06 -10.77
C ILE A 271 -11.02 28.96 -11.74
N ALA A 272 -11.89 28.36 -12.54
CA ALA A 272 -12.81 29.09 -13.41
C ALA A 272 -14.16 29.32 -12.70
N ALA A 273 -14.99 30.22 -13.24
CA ALA A 273 -16.39 30.25 -12.84
C ALA A 273 -17.09 28.95 -13.31
N TYR A 274 -17.65 28.20 -12.36
CA TYR A 274 -18.37 26.95 -12.61
C TYR A 274 -19.76 26.99 -11.98
N ARG A 275 -20.67 26.16 -12.50
CA ARG A 275 -22.02 26.02 -11.96
C ARG A 275 -21.99 25.04 -10.78
N PRO A 276 -22.62 25.35 -9.64
CA PRO A 276 -22.78 24.37 -8.58
C PRO A 276 -23.49 23.12 -9.09
N LEU A 277 -23.00 21.93 -8.74
CA LEU A 277 -23.66 20.67 -9.08
C LEU A 277 -24.56 20.23 -7.93
N CYS A 278 -25.76 19.72 -8.26
CA CYS A 278 -26.59 19.03 -7.28
C CYS A 278 -25.85 17.78 -6.78
N GLY A 279 -25.79 17.62 -5.47
CA GLY A 279 -25.15 16.51 -4.79
C GLY A 279 -25.76 16.29 -3.42
N LYS A 280 -25.43 15.15 -2.81
CA LYS A 280 -25.90 14.78 -1.48
C LYS A 280 -24.79 14.86 -0.43
N THR A 281 -23.74 15.65 -0.64
CA THR A 281 -22.58 15.65 0.27
C THR A 281 -23.02 16.10 1.66
N GLN A 282 -23.03 15.14 2.59
CA GLN A 282 -23.39 15.35 3.99
C GLN A 282 -22.23 15.97 4.75
N LEU A 283 -22.55 16.80 5.75
CA LEU A 283 -21.56 17.27 6.71
C LEU A 283 -21.13 16.10 7.60
N ILE A 284 -19.83 15.93 7.77
CA ILE A 284 -19.27 14.93 8.71
C ILE A 284 -18.62 15.62 9.90
N ASP A 285 -18.62 14.90 11.02
CA ASP A 285 -17.95 15.32 12.24
C ASP A 285 -16.46 15.59 11.98
N CYS A 286 -15.93 16.64 12.61
CA CYS A 286 -14.52 17.01 12.51
C CYS A 286 -13.57 15.88 12.92
N ASP A 287 -13.96 15.03 13.86
CA ASP A 287 -13.12 13.91 14.31
C ASP A 287 -13.09 12.78 13.29
N ILE A 288 -14.21 12.52 12.59
CA ILE A 288 -14.22 11.62 11.44
C ILE A 288 -13.35 12.19 10.32
N LEU A 289 -13.52 13.49 10.02
CA LEU A 289 -12.76 14.17 8.98
C LEU A 289 -11.24 14.09 9.24
N LYS A 290 -10.78 14.22 10.48
CA LYS A 290 -9.35 14.08 10.85
C LYS A 290 -8.79 12.68 10.55
N ASN A 291 -9.61 11.64 10.69
CA ASN A 291 -9.20 10.25 10.49
C ASN A 291 -9.22 9.79 9.01
N LEU A 292 -9.84 10.56 8.11
CA LEU A 292 -9.85 10.26 6.69
C LEU A 292 -8.44 10.33 6.07
N ASN A 293 -8.19 9.47 5.08
CA ASN A 293 -6.97 9.53 4.29
C ASN A 293 -6.95 10.76 3.36
N LYS A 294 -5.78 11.06 2.77
CA LYS A 294 -5.60 12.25 1.92
C LYS A 294 -6.60 12.32 0.76
N ASP A 295 -6.84 11.21 0.07
CA ASP A 295 -7.74 11.16 -1.09
C ASP A 295 -9.21 11.28 -0.68
N GLN A 296 -9.59 10.71 0.47
CA GLN A 296 -10.94 10.84 1.04
C GLN A 296 -11.22 12.26 1.52
N LYS A 297 -10.26 12.90 2.23
CA LYS A 297 -10.35 14.31 2.64
C LYS A 297 -10.49 15.23 1.42
N TYR A 298 -9.67 14.98 0.40
CA TYR A 298 -9.76 15.73 -0.84
C TYR A 298 -11.14 15.55 -1.48
N LEU A 299 -11.66 14.31 -1.57
CA LEU A 299 -12.98 14.03 -2.15
C LEU A 299 -14.09 14.76 -1.40
N TYR A 300 -14.05 14.76 -0.07
CA TYR A 300 -15.00 15.47 0.76
C TYR A 300 -14.97 16.99 0.48
N ASN A 301 -13.77 17.58 0.54
CA ASN A 301 -13.59 19.02 0.34
C ASN A 301 -13.98 19.46 -1.07
N ILE A 302 -13.58 18.71 -2.12
CA ILE A 302 -13.91 19.05 -3.50
C ILE A 302 -15.39 18.84 -3.81
N SER A 303 -16.04 17.84 -3.21
CA SER A 303 -17.49 17.65 -3.36
C SER A 303 -18.26 18.82 -2.74
N HIS A 304 -17.88 19.26 -1.52
CA HIS A 304 -18.47 20.46 -0.92
C HIS A 304 -18.21 21.72 -1.75
N ALA A 305 -17.00 21.88 -2.29
CA ALA A 305 -16.69 23.03 -3.14
C ALA A 305 -17.58 23.05 -4.39
N VAL A 306 -17.66 21.92 -5.10
CA VAL A 306 -18.47 21.73 -6.30
C VAL A 306 -19.96 21.94 -6.02
N GLN A 307 -20.46 21.47 -4.87
CA GLN A 307 -21.87 21.60 -4.48
C GLN A 307 -22.24 23.04 -4.09
N ASN A 308 -21.33 23.78 -3.46
CA ASN A 308 -21.59 25.16 -3.02
C ASN A 308 -21.15 26.22 -4.04
N GLY A 309 -20.41 25.85 -5.08
CA GLY A 309 -19.86 26.80 -6.05
C GLY A 309 -18.62 27.56 -5.56
N ILE A 310 -18.06 27.19 -4.41
CA ILE A 310 -16.95 27.91 -3.77
C ILE A 310 -15.80 26.96 -3.51
N CYS A 311 -14.65 27.19 -4.16
CA CYS A 311 -13.43 26.43 -3.92
C CYS A 311 -12.39 27.32 -3.22
N SER A 312 -11.88 26.88 -2.06
CA SER A 312 -10.85 27.63 -1.33
C SER A 312 -9.52 27.62 -2.07
N SER A 313 -8.69 28.65 -1.85
CA SER A 313 -7.34 28.73 -2.42
C SER A 313 -6.46 27.56 -1.96
N GLU A 314 -6.60 27.14 -0.70
CA GLU A 314 -5.93 25.97 -0.15
C GLU A 314 -6.27 24.71 -0.97
N LEU A 315 -7.57 24.40 -1.14
CA LEU A 315 -8.02 23.24 -1.91
C LEU A 315 -7.60 23.32 -3.38
N ALA A 316 -7.60 24.53 -3.97
CA ALA A 316 -7.17 24.77 -5.34
C ALA A 316 -5.69 24.44 -5.56
N SER A 317 -4.85 24.73 -4.56
CA SER A 317 -3.41 24.50 -4.59
C SER A 317 -3.02 23.04 -4.37
N MET A 318 -3.97 22.18 -3.98
CA MET A 318 -3.73 20.76 -3.75
C MET A 318 -3.77 19.95 -5.04
N GLN A 319 -2.89 18.94 -5.13
CA GLN A 319 -2.89 17.97 -6.22
C GLN A 319 -3.67 16.71 -5.81
N PRO A 320 -4.73 16.33 -6.55
CA PRO A 320 -5.37 15.03 -6.38
C PRO A 320 -4.38 13.86 -6.54
N GLY A 321 -4.61 12.76 -5.83
CA GLY A 321 -3.83 11.52 -5.99
C GLY A 321 -3.72 11.05 -7.44
N PRO A 322 -2.71 10.23 -7.79
CA PRO A 322 -2.44 9.84 -9.17
C PRO A 322 -3.60 9.04 -9.78
N ILE A 323 -3.72 9.10 -11.11
CA ILE A 323 -4.68 8.29 -11.86
C ILE A 323 -4.37 6.82 -11.65
N HIS A 324 -5.40 6.06 -11.30
CA HIS A 324 -5.35 4.61 -11.29
C HIS A 324 -6.77 4.07 -11.53
N HIS A 325 -6.98 3.25 -12.57
CA HIS A 325 -8.32 2.72 -12.89
C HIS A 325 -8.91 1.88 -11.77
N GLY A 326 -8.05 1.23 -10.98
CA GLY A 326 -8.44 0.44 -9.82
C GLY A 326 -8.67 1.25 -8.54
N ARG A 327 -8.64 2.59 -8.60
CA ARG A 327 -8.87 3.47 -7.45
C ARG A 327 -9.89 4.54 -7.81
N TRP A 328 -11.15 4.23 -7.55
CA TRP A 328 -12.28 5.15 -7.74
C TRP A 328 -12.02 6.55 -7.18
N THR A 329 -11.52 6.66 -5.95
CA THR A 329 -11.41 7.94 -5.23
C THR A 329 -10.49 8.93 -5.93
N THR A 330 -9.34 8.49 -6.43
CA THR A 330 -8.39 9.39 -7.11
C THR A 330 -8.94 9.84 -8.47
N LEU A 331 -9.66 8.97 -9.17
CA LEU A 331 -10.32 9.29 -10.43
C LEU A 331 -11.46 10.29 -10.24
N ALA A 332 -12.32 10.08 -9.24
CA ALA A 332 -13.39 11.00 -8.87
C ALA A 332 -12.85 12.39 -8.50
N ASN A 333 -11.78 12.43 -7.68
CA ASN A 333 -11.11 13.68 -7.29
C ASN A 333 -10.63 14.47 -8.50
N ARG A 334 -10.01 13.79 -9.48
CA ARG A 334 -9.51 14.43 -10.71
C ARG A 334 -10.65 14.90 -11.62
N LEU A 335 -11.74 14.14 -11.71
CA LEU A 335 -12.93 14.54 -12.47
C LEU A 335 -13.58 15.81 -11.90
N LEU A 336 -13.80 15.84 -10.58
CA LEU A 336 -14.35 17.02 -9.89
C LEU A 336 -13.39 18.21 -9.96
N ARG A 337 -12.07 17.99 -9.80
CA ARG A 337 -11.07 19.05 -9.96
C ARG A 337 -11.02 19.59 -11.38
N SER A 338 -11.13 18.73 -12.40
CA SER A 338 -11.22 19.13 -13.81
C SER A 338 -12.47 19.94 -14.09
N TYR A 339 -13.60 19.61 -13.46
CA TYR A 339 -14.85 20.36 -13.60
C TYR A 339 -14.72 21.83 -13.18
N ILE A 340 -14.14 22.09 -12.01
CA ILE A 340 -14.00 23.47 -11.48
C ILE A 340 -12.96 24.33 -12.22
N LEU A 341 -12.21 23.74 -13.17
CA LEU A 341 -11.27 24.48 -14.03
C LEU A 341 -11.88 24.95 -15.35
N ARG A 342 -13.04 24.42 -15.75
CA ARG A 342 -13.62 24.74 -17.07
C ARG A 342 -14.46 26.01 -16.99
N TYR A 343 -14.05 27.04 -17.73
CA TYR A 343 -14.86 28.24 -17.96
C TYR A 343 -16.10 27.85 -18.77
N ILE A 344 -17.29 28.24 -18.30
CA ILE A 344 -18.56 27.98 -18.99
C ILE A 344 -18.73 29.03 -20.09
N PRO A 345 -18.75 28.61 -21.38
CA PRO A 345 -19.83 29.14 -22.20
C PRO A 345 -20.71 28.09 -22.89
N HIS A 346 -20.22 26.98 -23.47
CA HIS A 346 -21.08 26.13 -24.35
C HIS A 346 -20.76 24.63 -24.39
N LEU A 347 -20.19 24.06 -23.34
CA LEU A 347 -19.81 22.64 -23.33
C LEU A 347 -20.99 21.73 -23.00
N ASN A 348 -21.77 21.39 -24.04
CA ASN A 348 -22.55 20.15 -24.09
C ASN A 348 -21.59 18.95 -24.12
N TYR A 349 -21.06 18.58 -22.95
CA TYR A 349 -20.64 17.21 -22.68
C TYR A 349 -21.71 16.59 -21.78
N PRO A 350 -22.84 16.12 -22.35
CA PRO A 350 -23.84 15.37 -21.59
C PRO A 350 -23.18 14.22 -20.81
N ASP A 351 -22.17 13.59 -21.40
CA ASP A 351 -21.43 12.47 -20.82
C ASP A 351 -20.65 12.83 -19.55
N LEU A 352 -19.93 13.96 -19.52
CA LEU A 352 -19.23 14.40 -18.31
C LEU A 352 -20.23 14.77 -17.21
N SER A 353 -21.34 15.39 -17.58
CA SER A 353 -22.39 15.76 -16.62
C SER A 353 -23.01 14.52 -15.95
N ILE A 354 -23.17 13.42 -16.69
CA ILE A 354 -23.62 12.12 -16.17
C ILE A 354 -22.58 11.58 -15.16
N LEU A 355 -21.29 11.57 -15.52
CA LEU A 355 -20.22 11.13 -14.63
C LEU A 355 -20.20 11.91 -13.32
N LEU A 356 -20.23 13.24 -13.40
CA LEU A 356 -20.19 14.11 -12.24
C LEU A 356 -21.46 13.99 -11.40
N SER A 357 -22.63 13.86 -12.04
CA SER A 357 -23.89 13.62 -11.33
C SER A 357 -23.84 12.33 -10.52
N ILE A 358 -23.34 11.23 -11.09
CA ILE A 358 -23.17 9.96 -10.38
C ILE A 358 -22.18 10.10 -9.22
N ILE A 359 -21.04 10.76 -9.45
CA ILE A 359 -20.07 11.04 -8.38
C ILE A 359 -20.74 11.81 -7.22
N MET A 360 -21.51 12.85 -7.53
CA MET A 360 -22.14 13.72 -6.53
C MET A 360 -23.39 13.11 -5.86
N HIS A 361 -24.14 12.23 -6.54
CA HIS A 361 -25.36 11.60 -6.02
C HIS A 361 -25.08 10.30 -5.26
N GLN A 362 -24.17 9.48 -5.78
CA GLN A 362 -23.85 8.18 -5.19
C GLN A 362 -22.90 8.34 -3.98
N PHE A 363 -22.15 9.45 -3.89
CA PHE A 363 -21.03 9.58 -2.93
C PHE A 363 -21.01 10.85 -2.10
N GLY A 364 -22.17 11.46 -1.90
CA GLY A 364 -22.40 12.30 -0.73
C GLY A 364 -22.46 11.46 0.55
N LEU A 365 -21.39 10.74 0.89
CA LEU A 365 -21.19 10.02 2.16
C LEU A 365 -22.28 9.02 2.59
N GLU A 366 -23.13 8.54 1.68
CA GLU A 366 -24.03 7.40 1.95
C GLU A 366 -23.37 6.02 1.78
N SER A 367 -22.02 5.93 1.76
CA SER A 367 -21.32 4.68 2.01
C SER A 367 -20.99 4.58 3.50
N ARG A 368 -22.03 4.31 4.30
CA ARG A 368 -22.00 3.72 5.66
C ARG A 368 -20.62 3.74 6.32
N VAL A 369 -20.28 4.86 6.96
CA VAL A 369 -19.34 4.86 8.07
C VAL A 369 -20.11 4.34 9.30
N THR A 370 -20.43 3.04 9.25
CA THR A 370 -20.91 2.21 10.36
C THR A 370 -20.52 0.78 10.05
#